data_AF-A0A1F6BUE8-F1
#
_entry.id   AF-A0A1F6BUE8-F1
#
_cell.length_a   1.000
_cell.length_b   1.000
_cell.length_c   1.000
_cell.angle_alpha   90.00
_cell.angle_beta   90.00
_cell.angle_gamma   90.00
#
_symmetry.space_group_name_H-M   'P 1'
#
loop_
_entity.id
_entity.type
_entity.pdbx_description
1 polymer ?
#
loop_
_entity_poly.entity_id
_entity_poly.type
_entity_poly.pdbx_seq_one_letter_code
_entity_poly.pdbx_strand_id
1 'polypeptide(L)' 'MKELGSYQRHKIGKNGGDDTSELKTITMFLFRTNQELLKPIDPENPEARWIEKTKIAELLTHQKDKDFFSSFLTRNEV' A
#
# COMPACT_ATOMS: atom_id res chain seq x y z
N MET A 1 -6.61 -16.17 -1.58
CA MET A 1 -5.83 -15.21 -0.77
C MET A 1 -4.37 -15.65 -0.83
N LYS A 2 -3.42 -14.73 -1.01
CA LYS A 2 -1.98 -15.00 -0.98
C LYS A 2 -1.29 -13.95 -0.11
N GLU A 3 -0.47 -14.35 0.85
CA GLU A 3 0.38 -13.40 1.58
C GLU A 3 1.50 -12.90 0.66
N LEU A 4 1.71 -11.57 0.64
CA LEU A 4 2.76 -10.94 -0.16
C LEU A 4 4.03 -10.64 0.65
N GLY A 5 3.90 -10.58 1.97
CA GLY A 5 4.97 -10.32 2.92
C GLY A 5 4.59 -9.26 3.95
N SER A 6 5.53 -9.00 4.86
CA SER A 6 5.38 -8.02 5.93
C SER A 6 6.57 -7.04 5.93
N TYR A 7 6.32 -5.82 6.37
CA TYR A 7 7.37 -4.81 6.60
C TYR A 7 6.99 -3.92 7.77
N GLN A 8 7.97 -3.17 8.28
CA GLN A 8 7.77 -2.27 9.41
C GLN A 8 8.02 -0.82 9.06
N ARG A 9 7.11 0.05 9.50
CA ARG A 9 7.29 1.50 9.41
C ARG A 9 6.59 2.22 10.54
N HIS A 10 7.03 3.44 10.80
CA HIS A 10 6.32 4.31 11.72
C HIS A 10 5.00 4.80 11.10
N LYS A 11 4.16 5.39 11.95
CA LYS A 11 2.95 6.05 11.51
C LYS A 11 3.29 7.21 10.57
N ILE A 12 2.40 7.51 9.61
CA ILE A 12 2.58 8.70 8.75
C ILE A 12 2.17 9.93 9.55
N GLY A 13 3.07 10.91 9.64
CA GLY A 13 2.80 12.19 10.27
C GLY A 13 1.76 12.99 9.50
N LYS A 14 0.90 13.73 10.23
CA LYS A 14 -0.15 14.58 9.63
C LYS A 14 0.39 15.65 8.67
N ASN A 15 1.65 16.05 8.84
CA ASN A 15 2.34 17.05 8.01
C ASN A 15 3.36 16.40 7.05
N GLY A 16 3.28 15.09 6.85
CA GLY A 16 4.31 14.29 6.17
C GLY A 16 5.38 13.76 7.12
N GLY A 17 6.26 12.91 6.59
CA GLY A 17 7.32 12.24 7.35
C GLY A 17 6.81 11.15 8.30
N ASP A 18 7.73 10.63 9.11
CA ASP A 18 7.46 9.59 10.11
C ASP A 18 7.00 10.23 11.44
N ASP A 19 5.88 9.74 11.97
CA ASP A 19 5.48 9.89 13.37
C ASP A 19 6.01 8.69 14.16
N THR A 20 7.12 8.91 14.86
CA THR A 20 7.87 7.87 15.60
C THR A 20 7.21 7.43 16.92
N SER A 21 6.03 7.96 17.24
CA SER A 21 5.28 7.53 18.44
C SER A 21 4.81 6.07 18.37
N GLU A 22 4.73 5.50 17.16
CA GLU A 22 4.24 4.14 16.94
C GLU A 22 4.97 3.47 15.78
N LEU A 23 5.62 2.33 16.05
CA LEU A 23 6.15 1.44 15.02
C LEU A 23 5.12 0.36 14.70
N LYS A 24 4.72 0.25 13.43
CA LYS A 24 3.74 -0.72 12.95
C LYS A 24 4.43 -1.86 12.21
N THR A 25 3.94 -3.07 12.41
CA THR A 25 4.14 -4.19 11.49
C THR A 25 2.93 -4.27 10.55
N ILE A 26 3.18 -4.18 9.25
CA ILE A 26 2.14 -4.21 8.22
C ILE A 26 2.33 -5.47 7.38
N THR A 27 1.31 -6.33 7.36
CA THR A 27 1.28 -7.56 6.56
C THR A 27 0.30 -7.40 5.40
N MET A 28 0.78 -7.65 4.17
CA MET A 28 0.00 -7.46 2.95
C MET A 28 -0.54 -8.80 2.43
N PHE A 29 -1.84 -8.81 2.11
CA PHE A 29 -2.53 -9.96 1.52
C PHE A 29 -3.14 -9.59 0.16
N LEU A 30 -2.91 -10.44 -0.85
CA LEU A 30 -3.49 -10.33 -2.17
C LEU A 30 -4.80 -11.13 -2.27
N PHE A 31 -5.82 -10.43 -2.74
CA PHE A 31 -7.12 -11.00 -3.11
C PHE A 31 -7.36 -10.81 -4.60
N ARG A 32 -8.24 -11.63 -5.16
CA ARG A 32 -8.71 -11.51 -6.55
C ARG A 32 -10.22 -11.35 -6.49
N THR A 33 -10.74 -10.44 -7.29
CA THR A 33 -12.18 -10.15 -7.38
C THR A 33 -12.52 -9.84 -8.83
N ASN A 34 -13.77 -10.07 -9.21
CA ASN A 34 -14.39 -9.61 -10.45
C ASN A 34 -15.24 -8.35 -10.23
N GLN A 35 -15.30 -7.81 -9.01
CA GLN A 35 -15.99 -6.55 -8.73
C GLN A 35 -15.14 -5.38 -9.24
N GLU A 36 -15.72 -4.56 -10.11
CA GLU A 36 -15.05 -3.41 -10.71
C GLU A 36 -15.54 -2.08 -10.13
N LEU A 37 -16.78 -2.02 -9.62
CA LEU A 37 -17.34 -0.78 -9.08
C LEU A 37 -16.72 -0.45 -7.72
N LEU A 38 -16.07 0.71 -7.64
CA LEU A 38 -15.50 1.25 -6.41
C LEU A 38 -16.52 2.11 -5.67
N LYS A 39 -16.69 1.87 -4.37
CA LYS A 39 -17.59 2.63 -3.48
C LYS A 39 -16.90 2.87 -2.13
N PRO A 40 -15.92 3.79 -2.04
CA PRO A 40 -15.33 4.18 -0.77
C PRO A 40 -16.42 4.77 0.14
N ILE A 41 -16.47 4.33 1.39
CA ILE A 41 -17.44 4.80 2.39
C ILE A 41 -16.77 5.50 3.58
N ASP A 42 -15.44 5.43 3.66
CA ASP A 42 -14.66 6.07 4.71
C ASP A 42 -14.43 7.55 4.36
N PRO A 43 -14.94 8.51 5.15
CA PRO A 43 -14.73 9.93 4.89
C PRO A 43 -13.25 10.34 4.88
N GLU A 44 -12.39 9.65 5.63
CA GLU A 44 -10.94 9.93 5.68
C GLU A 44 -10.19 9.33 4.48
N ASN A 45 -10.80 8.38 3.77
CA ASN A 45 -10.28 7.76 2.56
C ASN A 45 -11.36 7.80 1.46
N PRO A 46 -11.73 9.01 0.97
CA PRO A 46 -12.91 9.22 0.13
C PRO A 46 -12.74 8.73 -1.31
N GLU A 47 -11.52 8.36 -1.69
CA GLU A 47 -11.19 7.95 -3.05
C GLU A 47 -10.58 6.55 -3.08
N ALA A 48 -11.06 5.73 -4.02
CA ALA A 48 -10.47 4.45 -4.38
C ALA A 48 -10.24 4.41 -5.88
N ARG A 49 -9.14 3.80 -6.32
CA ARG A 49 -8.76 3.69 -7.73
C ARG A 49 -8.30 2.28 -8.08
N TRP A 50 -8.66 1.80 -9.26
CA TRP A 50 -7.96 0.71 -9.91
C TRP A 50 -6.73 1.27 -10.61
N ILE A 51 -5.56 0.70 -10.32
CA ILE A 51 -4.29 1.15 -10.87
C ILE A 51 -3.50 -0.03 -11.41
N GLU A 52 -2.73 0.22 -12.48
CA GLU A 52 -1.75 -0.74 -12.97
C GLU A 52 -0.68 -0.97 -11.90
N LYS A 53 -0.29 -2.23 -11.71
CA LYS A 53 0.65 -2.61 -10.64
C LYS A 53 1.98 -1.86 -10.74
N THR A 54 2.44 -1.60 -11.96
CA THR A 54 3.70 -0.89 -12.25
C THR A 54 3.68 0.57 -11.81
N LYS A 55 2.50 1.19 -11.64
CA LYS A 55 2.34 2.60 -11.25
C LYS A 55 2.16 2.81 -9.75
N ILE A 56 2.13 1.73 -8.95
CA ILE A 56 1.87 1.82 -7.50
C ILE A 56 2.88 2.73 -6.80
N ALA A 57 4.18 2.55 -7.08
CA ALA A 57 5.24 3.29 -6.40
C ALA A 57 5.22 4.80 -6.69
N GLU A 58 4.62 5.21 -7.81
CA GLU A 58 4.46 6.62 -8.20
C GLU A 58 3.39 7.35 -7.36
N LEU A 59 2.38 6.61 -6.88
CA LEU A 59 1.23 7.16 -6.17
C LEU A 59 1.38 7.11 -4.64
N LEU A 60 2.20 6.20 -4.12
CA LEU A 60 2.44 6.11 -2.69
C LEU A 60 3.26 7.31 -2.20
N THR A 61 2.99 7.76 -0.98
CA THR A 61 3.69 8.93 -0.40
C THR A 61 4.82 8.53 0.54
N HIS A 62 4.69 7.38 1.22
CA HIS A 62 5.65 6.92 2.20
C HIS A 62 6.74 6.03 1.58
N GLN A 63 8.02 6.31 1.85
CA GLN A 63 9.15 5.64 1.20
C GLN A 63 9.15 4.12 1.43
N LYS A 64 8.92 3.65 2.66
CA LYS A 64 8.89 2.21 2.95
C LYS A 64 7.76 1.47 2.24
N ASP A 65 6.66 2.15 1.92
CA ASP A 65 5.54 1.55 1.20
C ASP A 65 5.96 1.39 -0.26
N LYS A 66 6.60 2.41 -0.84
CA LYS A 66 7.22 2.32 -2.17
C LYS A 66 8.22 1.17 -2.26
N ASP A 67 9.15 1.07 -1.30
CA ASP A 67 10.18 0.04 -1.30
C ASP A 67 9.59 -1.38 -1.25
N PHE A 68 8.55 -1.58 -0.42
CA PHE A 68 7.83 -2.85 -0.36
C PHE A 68 7.25 -3.22 -1.72
N PHE A 69 6.48 -2.33 -2.36
CA PHE A 69 5.84 -2.62 -3.64
C PHE A 69 6.83 -2.73 -4.79
N SER A 70 7.86 -1.87 -4.86
CA SER A 70 8.92 -1.96 -5.87
C SER A 70 9.64 -3.30 -5.79
N SER A 71 10.02 -3.74 -4.58
CA SER A 71 10.67 -5.05 -4.41
C SER A 71 9.75 -6.23 -4.75
N PHE A 72 8.44 -6.09 -4.54
CA PHE A 72 7.46 -7.09 -4.95
C PHE A 72 7.36 -7.18 -6.49
N LEU A 73 7.31 -6.06 -7.19
CA LEU A 73 7.25 -6.02 -8.65
C LEU A 73 8.47 -6.72 -9.26
N THR A 74 9.67 -6.38 -8.81
CA THR A 74 10.91 -7.01 -9.31
C THR A 74 10.97 -8.52 -9.10
N ARG A 75 10.40 -9.03 -7.99
CA ARG A 75 10.41 -10.47 -7.68
C ARG A 75 9.36 -11.30 -8.44
N ASN A 76 8.36 -10.67 -9.03
CA ASN A 76 7.22 -11.36 -9.67
C ASN A 76 7.08 -11.04 -11.17
N GLU A 77 8.11 -10.43 -11.78
CA GLU A 77 8.25 -10.26 -13.24
C GLU A 77 8.95 -11.46 -13.93
N VAL A 78 8.86 -12.67 -13.33
CA VAL A 78 9.26 -13.95 -13.95
C VAL A 78 8.03 -14.84 -14.10
#